data_AF-A0A398CDM2-F1
#
_entry.id   AF-A0A398CDM2-F1
#
_cell.length_a   1.000
_cell.length_b   1.000
_cell.length_c   1.000
_cell.angle_alpha   90.00
_cell.angle_beta   90.00
_cell.angle_gamma   90.00
#
_symmetry.space_group_name_H-M   'P 1'
#
loop_
_entity.id
_entity.type
_entity.pdbx_description
1 polymer ?
#
loop_
_entity_poly.entity_id
_entity_poly.type
_entity_poly.pdbx_seq_one_letter_code
_entity_poly.pdbx_strand_id
1 'polypeptide(L)'
;MSVPSASLSPATPALGRSDQNLIWLDCEMTGLDPEKERIIEIAVVVTGPQLTPCVEGPVLVVHQSDELLAAMDAWNKGTHGRSGLIDKVRASTLTEAEAEAQVLEFVKRYAPKGAVPLCGNSIGQDRRFLARYMPKLEAFLHYRNVDVSTLKELAKRWKPAAYSSFKKAQKHTALADVYESIDELAHYRAQLFAAEALAGKPESVA
;
A
#
# COMPACT_ATOMS: atom_id res chain seq x y z
N MET A 1 6.79 52.76 0.24
CA MET A 1 7.43 51.42 0.25
C MET A 1 6.39 50.44 0.76
N SER A 2 5.73 49.69 -0.13
CA SER A 2 4.76 48.66 0.26
C SER A 2 5.44 47.30 0.17
N VAL A 3 5.48 46.59 1.30
CA VAL A 3 5.89 45.19 1.39
C VAL A 3 4.78 44.32 0.81
N PRO A 4 5.05 43.35 -0.07
CA PRO A 4 4.03 42.44 -0.54
C PRO A 4 3.70 41.41 0.55
N SER A 5 2.41 41.26 0.83
CA SER A 5 1.85 40.23 1.69
C SER A 5 2.06 38.86 1.03
N ALA A 6 2.82 37.98 1.69
CA ALA A 6 3.00 36.61 1.25
C ALA A 6 1.70 35.83 1.53
N SER A 7 1.03 35.40 0.47
CA SER A 7 -0.09 34.46 0.55
C SER A 7 0.43 33.11 1.06
N LEU A 8 0.08 32.76 2.30
CA LEU A 8 0.29 31.42 2.84
C LEU A 8 -0.58 30.44 2.03
N SER A 9 0.07 29.52 1.32
CA SER A 9 -0.61 28.34 0.76
C SER A 9 -1.26 27.55 1.89
N PRO A 10 -2.50 27.04 1.74
CA PRO A 10 -3.11 26.23 2.77
C PRO A 10 -2.25 24.98 2.99
N ALA A 11 -1.76 24.80 4.21
CA ALA A 11 -1.06 23.59 4.61
C ALA A 11 -1.97 22.39 4.38
N THR A 12 -1.47 21.36 3.68
CA THR A 12 -2.13 20.07 3.56
C THR A 12 -2.55 19.62 4.97
N PRO A 13 -3.85 19.31 5.21
CA PRO A 13 -4.28 18.92 6.54
C PRO A 13 -3.46 17.72 7.01
N ALA A 14 -2.84 17.84 8.18
CA ALA A 14 -2.07 16.75 8.78
C ALA A 14 -3.02 15.58 9.11
N LEU A 15 -2.70 14.39 8.61
CA LEU A 15 -3.51 13.19 8.85
C LEU A 15 -3.43 12.80 10.32
N GLY A 16 -4.55 12.93 11.04
CA GLY A 16 -4.68 12.48 12.43
C GLY A 16 -4.87 10.97 12.55
N ARG A 17 -4.72 10.45 13.77
CA ARG A 17 -5.00 9.04 14.10
C ARG A 17 -6.50 8.75 14.03
N SER A 18 -6.92 7.76 13.24
CA SER A 18 -8.34 7.42 13.04
C SER A 18 -8.52 5.94 12.67
N ASP A 19 -9.69 5.37 12.98
CA ASP A 19 -10.11 4.04 12.51
C ASP A 19 -10.64 4.04 11.06
N GLN A 20 -10.89 5.22 10.48
CA GLN A 20 -11.30 5.41 9.09
C GLN A 20 -10.11 5.56 8.12
N ASN A 21 -8.89 5.66 8.65
CA ASN A 21 -7.69 5.69 7.81
C ASN A 21 -7.49 4.35 7.10
N LEU A 22 -6.72 4.35 6.02
CA LEU A 22 -6.38 3.15 5.26
C LEU A 22 -4.86 2.99 5.26
N ILE A 23 -4.39 1.77 5.56
CA ILE A 23 -2.97 1.41 5.53
C ILE A 23 -2.72 0.61 4.26
N TRP A 24 -1.96 1.21 3.36
CA TRP A 24 -1.56 0.65 2.08
C TRP A 24 -0.16 0.08 2.17
N LEU A 25 0.03 -1.09 1.61
CA LEU A 25 1.30 -1.79 1.65
C LEU A 25 1.50 -2.57 0.35
N ASP A 26 2.76 -2.70 -0.03
CA ASP A 26 3.22 -3.63 -1.07
C ASP A 26 4.53 -4.27 -0.59
N CYS A 27 4.66 -5.58 -0.78
CA CYS A 27 5.89 -6.31 -0.55
C CYS A 27 6.45 -6.81 -1.88
N GLU A 28 7.77 -6.72 -2.02
CA GLU A 28 8.50 -7.55 -2.98
C GLU A 28 9.00 -8.80 -2.25
N MET A 29 8.87 -9.96 -2.91
CA MET A 29 9.26 -11.26 -2.37
C MET A 29 10.22 -12.00 -3.30
N THR A 30 10.94 -12.98 -2.76
CA THR A 30 11.77 -13.88 -3.56
C THR A 30 10.95 -14.87 -4.41
N GLY A 31 9.66 -15.02 -4.10
CA GLY A 31 8.68 -15.81 -4.84
C GLY A 31 7.30 -15.80 -4.17
N LEU A 32 6.43 -16.75 -4.54
CA LEU A 32 5.01 -16.74 -4.14
C LEU A 32 4.64 -17.67 -2.98
N ASP A 33 5.54 -18.56 -2.55
CA ASP A 33 5.30 -19.56 -1.51
C ASP A 33 5.86 -19.10 -0.15
N PRO A 34 5.02 -18.63 0.80
CA PRO A 34 5.50 -18.14 2.08
C PRO A 34 6.17 -19.22 2.96
N GLU A 35 6.10 -20.51 2.61
CA GLU A 35 6.84 -21.53 3.35
C GLU A 35 8.33 -21.58 2.97
N LYS A 36 8.70 -20.99 1.82
CA LYS A 36 10.05 -21.06 1.25
C LYS A 36 10.65 -19.68 0.99
N GLU A 37 9.82 -18.76 0.54
CA GLU A 37 10.20 -17.46 0.03
C GLU A 37 10.14 -16.41 1.14
N ARG A 38 10.83 -15.28 0.95
CA ARG A 38 10.98 -14.23 1.96
C ARG A 38 10.65 -12.85 1.43
N ILE A 39 10.32 -11.95 2.34
CA ILE A 39 10.14 -10.52 2.05
C ILE A 39 11.53 -9.91 1.80
N ILE A 40 11.66 -9.13 0.72
CA ILE A 40 12.90 -8.45 0.34
C ILE A 40 12.74 -6.93 0.22
N GLU A 41 11.54 -6.42 0.00
CA GLU A 41 11.21 -5.00 0.12
C GLU A 41 9.80 -4.85 0.70
N ILE A 42 9.57 -3.80 1.49
CA ILE A 42 8.26 -3.41 1.99
C ILE A 42 8.13 -1.89 1.92
N ALA A 43 7.02 -1.40 1.37
CA ALA A 43 6.66 0.01 1.39
C ALA A 43 5.28 0.21 2.00
N VAL A 44 5.09 1.32 2.71
CA VAL A 44 3.81 1.63 3.35
C VAL A 44 3.41 3.08 3.07
N VAL A 45 2.12 3.30 2.80
CA VAL A 45 1.49 4.63 2.73
C VAL A 45 0.22 4.61 3.57
N VAL A 46 -0.08 5.69 4.30
CA VAL A 46 -1.38 5.85 4.96
C VAL A 46 -2.20 6.90 4.22
N THR A 47 -3.47 6.61 3.96
CA THR A 47 -4.41 7.58 3.43
C THR A 47 -5.52 7.88 4.41
N GLY A 48 -6.13 9.05 4.28
CA GLY A 48 -7.48 9.30 4.81
C GLY A 48 -8.54 8.43 4.10
N PRO A 49 -9.80 8.44 4.59
CA PRO A 49 -10.88 7.60 4.03
C PRO A 49 -11.25 7.94 2.58
N GLN A 50 -10.91 9.14 2.10
CA GLN A 50 -11.14 9.55 0.71
C GLN A 50 -9.90 9.36 -0.19
N LEU A 51 -8.93 8.54 0.24
CA LEU A 51 -7.63 8.34 -0.42
C LEU A 51 -6.68 9.54 -0.32
N THR A 52 -7.07 10.57 0.42
CA THR A 52 -6.28 11.79 0.66
C THR A 52 -6.47 12.27 2.10
N PRO A 53 -5.48 12.94 2.71
CA PRO A 53 -4.09 13.05 2.24
C PRO A 53 -3.37 11.69 2.24
N CYS A 54 -2.31 11.56 1.44
CA CYS A 54 -1.37 10.43 1.50
C CYS A 54 -0.18 10.80 2.38
N VAL A 55 0.22 9.90 3.26
CA VAL A 55 1.40 10.05 4.11
C VAL A 55 2.33 8.87 3.85
N GLU A 56 3.49 9.14 3.27
CA GLU A 56 4.51 8.14 3.01
C GLU A 56 5.12 7.62 4.31
N GLY A 57 5.19 6.30 4.40
CA GLY A 57 5.94 5.58 5.42
C GLY A 57 7.31 5.17 4.93
N PRO A 58 7.98 4.27 5.68
CA PRO A 58 9.29 3.79 5.29
C PRO A 58 9.20 2.88 4.05
N VAL A 59 10.26 2.90 3.24
CA VAL A 59 10.56 1.91 2.20
C VAL A 59 11.78 1.15 2.68
N LEU A 60 11.61 -0.12 3.04
CA LEU A 60 12.65 -0.90 3.70
C LEU A 60 13.03 -2.09 2.83
N VAL A 61 14.31 -2.19 2.52
CA VAL A 61 14.90 -3.38 1.89
C VAL A 61 15.38 -4.31 2.99
N VAL A 62 14.95 -5.56 2.95
CA VAL A 62 15.23 -6.56 3.98
C VAL A 62 16.33 -7.51 3.48
N HIS A 63 17.33 -7.73 4.32
CA HIS A 63 18.44 -8.62 3.98
C HIS A 63 17.98 -10.08 3.85
N GLN A 64 18.49 -10.77 2.83
CA GLN A 64 18.35 -12.22 2.65
C GLN A 64 19.68 -12.79 2.15
N SER A 65 19.92 -14.07 2.41
CA SER A 65 21.18 -14.73 2.06
C SER A 65 21.33 -14.93 0.55
N ASP A 66 22.58 -15.02 0.09
CA ASP A 66 22.89 -15.27 -1.33
C ASP A 66 22.33 -16.61 -1.82
N GLU A 67 22.24 -17.62 -0.95
CA GLU A 67 21.63 -18.91 -1.30
C GLU A 67 20.15 -18.77 -1.65
N LEU A 68 19.40 -17.96 -0.88
CA LEU A 68 17.98 -17.72 -1.15
C LEU A 68 17.81 -16.92 -2.45
N LEU A 69 18.60 -15.86 -2.63
CA LEU A 69 18.55 -15.05 -3.84
C LEU A 69 18.93 -15.86 -5.09
N ALA A 70 19.90 -16.78 -4.96
CA ALA A 70 20.28 -17.70 -6.02
C ALA A 70 19.23 -18.76 -6.31
N ALA A 71 18.34 -19.07 -5.36
CA ALA A 71 17.26 -20.05 -5.52
C ALA A 71 16.01 -19.48 -6.21
N MET A 72 15.86 -18.15 -6.31
CA MET A 72 14.74 -17.49 -7.00
C MET A 72 14.57 -18.00 -8.45
N ASP A 73 13.32 -18.02 -8.93
CA ASP A 73 13.03 -18.33 -10.32
C ASP A 73 13.57 -17.27 -11.29
N ALA A 74 13.51 -17.58 -12.60
CA ALA A 74 14.03 -16.71 -13.64
C ALA A 74 13.28 -15.37 -13.73
N TRP A 75 12.00 -15.35 -13.40
CA TRP A 75 11.19 -14.13 -13.45
C TRP A 75 11.59 -13.17 -12.34
N ASN A 76 11.68 -13.65 -11.09
CA ASN A 76 12.09 -12.87 -9.93
C ASN A 76 13.52 -12.36 -10.09
N LYS A 77 14.46 -13.21 -10.53
CA LYS A 77 15.84 -12.77 -10.84
C LYS A 77 15.88 -11.68 -11.89
N GLY A 78 15.07 -11.81 -12.95
CA GLY A 78 15.00 -10.82 -14.01
C GLY A 78 14.41 -9.49 -13.55
N THR A 79 13.29 -9.53 -12.84
CA THR A 79 12.57 -8.33 -12.35
C THR A 79 13.42 -7.60 -11.31
N HIS A 80 13.83 -8.30 -10.25
CA HIS A 80 14.59 -7.70 -9.14
C HIS A 80 16.02 -7.33 -9.52
N GLY A 81 16.60 -8.02 -10.52
CA GLY A 81 17.88 -7.64 -11.11
C GLY A 81 17.80 -6.32 -11.87
N ARG A 82 16.77 -6.13 -12.70
CA ARG A 82 16.59 -4.88 -13.47
C ARG A 82 16.28 -3.67 -12.59
N SER A 83 15.55 -3.85 -11.49
CA SER A 83 15.28 -2.78 -10.53
C SER A 83 16.48 -2.46 -9.61
N GLY A 84 17.52 -3.30 -9.64
CA GLY A 84 18.65 -3.24 -8.71
C GLY A 84 18.32 -3.69 -7.29
N LEU A 85 17.14 -4.27 -7.06
CA LEU A 85 16.70 -4.71 -5.73
C LEU A 85 17.57 -5.83 -5.18
N ILE A 86 18.03 -6.78 -6.01
CA ILE A 86 18.91 -7.87 -5.55
C ILE A 86 20.18 -7.32 -4.88
N ASP A 87 20.82 -6.30 -5.46
CA ASP A 87 22.04 -5.73 -4.90
C ASP A 87 21.75 -4.92 -3.62
N LYS A 88 20.60 -4.25 -3.55
CA LYS A 88 20.14 -3.60 -2.32
C LYS A 88 19.88 -4.61 -1.20
N VAL A 89 19.30 -5.78 -1.52
CA VAL A 89 19.04 -6.85 -0.55
C VAL A 89 20.35 -7.40 0.02
N ARG A 90 21.35 -7.63 -0.85
CA ARG A 90 22.69 -8.05 -0.40
C ARG A 90 23.36 -7.01 0.50
N ALA A 91 23.22 -5.73 0.16
CA ALA A 91 23.81 -4.63 0.91
C ALA A 91 23.03 -4.28 2.20
N SER A 92 21.76 -4.66 2.29
CA SER A 92 20.93 -4.38 3.46
C SER A 92 21.46 -5.13 4.68
N THR A 93 21.32 -4.48 5.85
CA THR A 93 21.58 -5.09 7.16
C THR A 93 20.30 -5.26 7.97
N LEU A 94 19.14 -4.86 7.42
CA LEU A 94 17.86 -4.94 8.13
C LEU A 94 17.33 -6.38 8.12
N THR A 95 17.02 -6.88 9.31
CA THR A 95 16.25 -8.11 9.48
C THR A 95 14.74 -7.86 9.30
N GLU A 96 13.98 -8.92 9.02
CA GLU A 96 12.51 -8.82 8.96
C GLU A 96 11.89 -8.26 10.26
N ALA A 97 12.45 -8.62 11.42
CA ALA A 97 11.97 -8.14 12.71
C ALA A 97 12.23 -6.64 12.92
N GLU A 98 13.35 -6.12 12.44
CA GLU A 98 13.66 -4.68 12.51
C GLU A 98 12.80 -3.89 11.52
N ALA A 99 12.59 -4.43 10.31
CA ALA A 99 11.70 -3.84 9.33
C ALA A 99 10.25 -3.81 9.84
N GLU A 100 9.77 -4.92 10.43
CA GLU A 100 8.48 -5.00 11.10
C GLU A 100 8.34 -3.91 12.16
N ALA A 101 9.33 -3.74 13.03
CA ALA A 101 9.29 -2.78 14.12
C ALA A 101 9.16 -1.34 13.61
N GLN A 102 9.92 -0.97 12.57
CA GLN A 102 9.88 0.36 11.96
C GLN A 102 8.54 0.65 11.27
N VAL A 103 8.02 -0.32 10.50
CA VAL A 103 6.70 -0.19 9.88
C VAL A 103 5.61 -0.07 10.94
N LEU A 104 5.67 -0.92 11.98
CA LEU A 104 4.71 -0.93 13.07
C LEU A 104 4.72 0.40 13.86
N GLU A 105 5.89 0.98 14.09
CA GLU A 105 6.02 2.30 14.71
C GLU A 105 5.38 3.39 13.86
N PHE A 106 5.59 3.36 12.54
CA PHE A 106 4.95 4.29 11.61
C PHE A 106 3.41 4.17 11.66
N VAL A 107 2.84 2.98 11.47
CA VAL A 107 1.37 2.80 11.39
C VAL A 107 0.65 3.11 12.70
N LYS A 108 1.30 2.90 13.86
CA LYS A 108 0.73 3.23 15.19
C LYS A 108 0.38 4.71 15.35
N ARG A 109 1.07 5.60 14.62
CA ARG A 109 0.79 7.04 14.65
C ARG A 109 -0.55 7.37 14.00
N TYR A 110 -1.03 6.55 13.07
CA TYR A 110 -2.20 6.86 12.23
C TYR A 110 -3.41 5.97 12.47
N ALA A 111 -3.26 4.81 13.14
CA ALA A 111 -4.37 3.88 13.38
C ALA A 111 -4.45 3.39 14.84
N PRO A 112 -5.67 3.08 15.33
CA PRO A 112 -5.83 2.22 16.49
C PRO A 112 -5.57 0.75 16.13
N LYS A 113 -5.09 -0.03 17.10
CA LYS A 113 -4.85 -1.47 16.92
C LYS A 113 -6.16 -2.18 16.56
N GLY A 114 -6.12 -3.03 15.54
CA GLY A 114 -7.20 -3.93 15.15
C GLY A 114 -8.36 -3.23 14.45
N ALA A 115 -8.24 -1.95 14.08
CA ALA A 115 -9.35 -1.18 13.51
C ALA A 115 -9.27 -1.00 11.99
N VAL A 116 -8.06 -0.78 11.47
CA VAL A 116 -7.83 -0.41 10.06
C VAL A 116 -7.51 -1.65 9.21
N PRO A 117 -8.14 -1.84 8.05
CA PRO A 117 -7.84 -2.95 7.14
C PRO A 117 -6.48 -2.78 6.44
N LEU A 118 -5.94 -3.90 5.96
CA LEU A 118 -4.78 -3.90 5.06
C LEU A 118 -5.24 -3.64 3.62
N CYS A 119 -4.59 -2.71 2.91
CA CYS A 119 -5.00 -2.23 1.59
C CYS A 119 -3.90 -2.44 0.54
N GLY A 120 -4.29 -2.78 -0.69
CA GLY A 120 -3.37 -2.91 -1.83
C GLY A 120 -3.96 -3.77 -2.96
N ASN A 121 -3.20 -3.97 -4.03
CA ASN A 121 -3.55 -4.90 -5.10
C ASN A 121 -3.20 -6.34 -4.71
N SER A 122 -4.15 -7.28 -4.77
CA SER A 122 -3.91 -8.70 -4.46
C SER A 122 -3.33 -8.90 -3.05
N ILE A 123 -3.65 -7.98 -2.14
CA ILE A 123 -3.04 -7.79 -0.83
C ILE A 123 -3.16 -9.01 0.11
N GLY A 124 -4.04 -9.94 -0.23
CA GLY A 124 -4.08 -11.25 0.42
C GLY A 124 -2.76 -12.02 0.32
N GLN A 125 -2.00 -11.83 -0.76
CA GLN A 125 -0.68 -12.44 -0.94
C GLN A 125 0.33 -11.86 0.05
N ASP A 126 0.45 -10.54 0.13
CA ASP A 126 1.32 -9.87 1.10
C ASP A 126 0.94 -10.25 2.53
N ARG A 127 -0.36 -10.29 2.83
CA ARG A 127 -0.85 -10.69 4.16
C ARG A 127 -0.38 -12.08 4.57
N ARG A 128 -0.27 -13.04 3.64
CA ARG A 128 0.27 -14.38 3.94
C ARG A 128 1.74 -14.32 4.38
N PHE A 129 2.54 -13.43 3.76
CA PHE A 129 3.92 -13.19 4.18
C PHE A 129 3.98 -12.45 5.51
N LEU A 130 3.16 -11.41 5.71
CA LEU A 130 3.11 -10.68 6.98
C LEU A 130 2.72 -11.61 8.15
N ALA A 131 1.73 -12.48 7.97
CA ALA A 131 1.32 -13.42 9.01
C ALA A 131 2.46 -14.33 9.50
N ARG A 132 3.44 -14.62 8.64
CA ARG A 132 4.58 -15.49 8.96
C ARG A 132 5.81 -14.72 9.42
N TYR A 133 6.15 -13.64 8.73
CA TYR A 133 7.44 -12.95 8.85
C TYR A 133 7.34 -11.60 9.58
N MET A 134 6.14 -11.02 9.64
CA MET A 134 5.84 -9.78 10.37
C MET A 134 4.53 -9.90 11.20
N PRO A 135 4.43 -10.90 12.10
CA PRO A 135 3.17 -11.25 12.77
C PRO A 135 2.63 -10.17 13.72
N LYS A 136 3.48 -9.32 14.29
CA LYS A 136 3.05 -8.19 15.14
C LYS A 136 2.44 -7.08 14.31
N LEU A 137 2.96 -6.84 13.10
CA LEU A 137 2.35 -5.91 12.15
C LEU A 137 1.01 -6.45 11.66
N GLU A 138 0.95 -7.72 11.28
CA GLU A 138 -0.31 -8.37 10.85
C GLU A 138 -1.38 -8.30 11.95
N ALA A 139 -1.02 -8.67 13.19
CA ALA A 139 -1.92 -8.62 14.33
C ALA A 139 -2.26 -7.20 14.81
N PHE A 140 -1.58 -6.17 14.31
CA PHE A 140 -1.95 -4.77 14.56
C PHE A 140 -3.09 -4.31 13.65
N LEU A 141 -3.23 -4.90 12.47
CA LEU A 141 -4.24 -4.54 11.48
C LEU A 141 -5.54 -5.32 11.71
N HIS A 142 -6.64 -4.84 11.15
CA HIS A 142 -7.90 -5.58 11.15
C HIS A 142 -7.80 -6.79 10.20
N TYR A 143 -8.57 -7.87 10.46
CA TYR A 143 -8.55 -9.10 9.66
C TYR A 143 -9.06 -8.94 8.21
N ARG A 144 -9.74 -7.82 7.93
CA ARG A 144 -10.28 -7.51 6.59
C ARG A 144 -9.19 -6.89 5.71
N ASN A 145 -9.37 -7.10 4.42
CA ASN A 145 -8.58 -6.48 3.38
C ASN A 145 -9.46 -5.52 2.56
N VAL A 146 -8.86 -4.42 2.10
CA VAL A 146 -9.35 -3.66 0.95
C VAL A 146 -8.49 -4.06 -0.23
N ASP A 147 -8.95 -5.06 -0.99
CA ASP A 147 -8.21 -5.60 -2.12
C ASP A 147 -8.69 -4.97 -3.44
N VAL A 148 -7.85 -4.11 -4.01
CA VAL A 148 -8.14 -3.39 -5.26
C VAL A 148 -8.31 -4.36 -6.43
N SER A 149 -7.62 -5.51 -6.41
CA SER A 149 -7.75 -6.54 -7.44
C SER A 149 -9.14 -7.17 -7.48
N THR A 150 -9.89 -7.13 -6.37
CA THR A 150 -11.31 -7.52 -6.37
C THR A 150 -12.11 -6.61 -7.30
N LEU A 151 -11.95 -5.29 -7.18
CA LEU A 151 -12.66 -4.33 -8.05
C LEU A 151 -12.20 -4.44 -9.50
N LYS A 152 -10.90 -4.68 -9.74
CA LYS A 152 -10.36 -4.94 -11.08
C LYS A 152 -11.03 -6.16 -11.74
N GLU A 153 -11.14 -7.28 -11.04
CA GLU A 153 -11.79 -8.49 -11.56
C GLU A 153 -13.30 -8.30 -11.80
N LEU A 154 -13.97 -7.54 -10.94
CA LEU A 154 -15.38 -7.16 -11.13
C LEU A 154 -15.54 -6.19 -12.32
N ALA A 155 -14.70 -5.17 -12.44
CA ALA A 155 -14.71 -4.23 -13.56
C ALA A 155 -14.52 -4.96 -14.90
N LYS A 156 -13.58 -5.91 -14.97
CA LYS A 156 -13.34 -6.73 -16.17
C LYS A 156 -14.58 -7.48 -16.64
N ARG A 157 -15.46 -7.91 -15.72
CA ARG A 157 -16.67 -8.68 -16.01
C ARG A 157 -17.91 -7.82 -16.20
N TRP A 158 -18.08 -6.79 -15.37
CA TRP A 158 -19.33 -6.05 -15.23
C TRP A 158 -19.28 -4.66 -15.88
N LYS A 159 -18.09 -4.07 -16.04
CA LYS A 159 -17.90 -2.79 -16.73
C LYS A 159 -16.55 -2.74 -17.48
N PRO A 160 -16.38 -3.50 -18.58
CA PRO A 160 -15.10 -3.62 -19.28
C PRO A 160 -14.46 -2.29 -19.71
N ALA A 161 -15.29 -1.26 -19.99
CA ALA A 161 -14.81 0.08 -20.28
C ALA A 161 -13.99 0.66 -19.11
N ALA A 162 -14.49 0.53 -17.86
CA ALA A 162 -13.79 1.00 -16.66
C ALA A 162 -12.47 0.25 -16.43
N TYR A 163 -12.43 -1.06 -16.71
CA TYR A 163 -11.19 -1.84 -16.65
C TYR A 163 -10.17 -1.34 -17.69
N SER A 164 -10.60 -1.16 -18.94
CA SER A 164 -9.70 -0.80 -20.05
C SER A 164 -9.10 0.61 -19.96
N SER A 165 -9.79 1.53 -19.26
CA SER A 165 -9.39 2.92 -19.11
C SER A 165 -8.30 3.16 -18.07
N PHE A 166 -8.04 2.21 -17.17
CA PHE A 166 -6.91 2.30 -16.25
C PHE A 166 -5.64 1.74 -16.93
N LYS A 167 -4.53 2.50 -16.88
CA LYS A 167 -3.25 2.10 -17.45
C LYS A 167 -2.21 2.07 -16.35
N LYS A 168 -1.68 0.88 -16.06
CA LYS A 168 -0.57 0.69 -15.12
C LYS A 168 0.73 1.24 -15.70
N ALA A 169 1.53 1.87 -14.87
CA ALA A 169 2.89 2.27 -15.17
C ALA A 169 3.89 1.11 -15.00
N GLN A 170 3.56 0.11 -14.15
CA GLN A 170 4.34 -1.12 -13.95
C GLN A 170 5.82 -0.86 -13.62
N LYS A 171 6.07 -0.05 -12.59
CA LYS A 171 7.44 0.33 -12.20
C LYS A 171 8.14 -0.74 -11.36
N HIS A 172 7.41 -1.66 -10.73
CA HIS A 172 7.97 -2.81 -10.00
C HIS A 172 8.95 -2.39 -8.90
N THR A 173 8.51 -1.45 -8.09
CA THR A 173 9.14 -1.06 -6.83
C THR A 173 8.01 -0.90 -5.82
N ALA A 174 8.20 -1.34 -4.58
CA ALA A 174 7.09 -1.44 -3.62
C ALA A 174 6.33 -0.10 -3.45
N LEU A 175 7.04 1.03 -3.30
CA LEU A 175 6.37 2.33 -3.11
C LEU A 175 5.57 2.77 -4.35
N ALA A 176 6.10 2.54 -5.54
CA ALA A 176 5.39 2.90 -6.77
C ALA A 176 4.13 2.04 -6.95
N ASP A 177 4.19 0.76 -6.57
CA ASP A 177 3.08 -0.17 -6.70
C ASP A 177 2.00 0.09 -5.62
N VAL A 178 2.39 0.59 -4.43
CA VAL A 178 1.45 1.18 -3.44
C VAL A 178 0.69 2.36 -4.04
N TYR A 179 1.38 3.34 -4.63
CA TYR A 179 0.72 4.50 -5.23
C TYR A 179 -0.16 4.11 -6.42
N GLU A 180 0.30 3.18 -7.26
CA GLU A 180 -0.51 2.66 -8.36
C GLU A 180 -1.78 1.96 -7.85
N SER A 181 -1.71 1.26 -6.71
CA SER A 181 -2.89 0.66 -6.05
C SER A 181 -3.88 1.72 -5.57
N ILE A 182 -3.38 2.82 -4.99
CA ILE A 182 -4.22 3.96 -4.54
C ILE A 182 -4.91 4.61 -5.75
N ASP A 183 -4.17 4.89 -6.81
CA ASP A 183 -4.69 5.47 -8.05
C ASP A 183 -5.69 4.54 -8.74
N GLU A 184 -5.42 3.22 -8.75
CA GLU A 184 -6.33 2.21 -9.30
C GLU A 184 -7.65 2.16 -8.50
N LEU A 185 -7.59 2.24 -7.16
CA LEU A 185 -8.81 2.32 -6.34
C LEU A 185 -9.56 3.63 -6.57
N ALA A 186 -8.87 4.76 -6.68
CA ALA A 186 -9.49 6.05 -6.98
C ALA A 186 -10.23 6.01 -8.32
N HIS A 187 -9.62 5.40 -9.32
CA HIS A 187 -10.24 5.17 -10.63
C HIS A 187 -11.50 4.30 -10.53
N TYR A 188 -11.44 3.14 -9.88
CA TYR A 188 -12.62 2.29 -9.72
C TYR A 188 -13.69 2.91 -8.84
N ARG A 189 -13.31 3.72 -7.84
CA ARG A 189 -14.26 4.52 -7.05
C ARG A 189 -15.10 5.43 -7.96
N ALA A 190 -14.46 6.14 -8.88
CA ALA A 190 -15.14 7.04 -9.81
C ALA A 190 -15.95 6.30 -10.89
N GLN A 191 -15.52 5.11 -11.29
CA GLN A 191 -16.12 4.38 -12.41
C GLN A 191 -17.18 3.36 -12.01
N LEU A 192 -17.05 2.68 -10.87
CA LEU A 192 -17.92 1.55 -10.51
C LEU A 192 -18.99 1.90 -9.48
N PHE A 193 -18.72 2.90 -8.64
CA PHE A 193 -19.66 3.32 -7.60
C PHE A 193 -20.47 4.50 -8.10
N ALA A 194 -21.77 4.51 -7.80
CA ALA A 194 -22.63 5.63 -8.11
C ALA A 194 -22.07 6.89 -7.43
N ALA A 195 -21.97 7.99 -8.19
CA ALA A 195 -21.73 9.29 -7.60
C ALA A 195 -23.04 9.75 -6.96
N GLU A 196 -23.28 9.44 -5.68
CA GLU A 196 -24.46 9.96 -4.99
C GLU A 196 -24.18 10.59 -3.62
N ALA A 197 -24.54 11.89 -3.59
CA ALA A 197 -25.11 12.66 -2.49
C ALA A 197 -24.37 12.68 -1.13
N LEU A 198 -23.26 13.42 -1.07
CA LEU A 198 -22.86 14.14 0.16
C LEU A 198 -23.66 15.45 0.35
N ALA A 199 -24.56 15.80 -0.57
CA ALA A 199 -25.54 16.86 -0.34
C ALA A 199 -26.56 16.31 0.66
N GLY A 200 -26.45 16.76 1.91
CA GLY A 200 -27.32 16.37 3.01
C GLY A 200 -28.79 16.46 2.62
N LYS A 201 -29.58 15.50 3.10
CA LYS A 201 -31.04 15.67 3.12
C LYS A 201 -31.32 17.00 3.83
N PRO A 202 -32.05 17.96 3.24
CA PRO A 202 -32.52 19.10 4.02
C PRO A 202 -33.36 18.53 5.16
N GLU A 203 -33.04 18.94 6.39
CA GLU A 203 -33.86 18.65 7.54
C GLU A 203 -35.28 19.13 7.24
N SER A 204 -36.23 18.19 7.21
CA SER A 204 -37.64 18.54 7.20
C SER A 204 -37.95 19.16 8.56
N VAL A 205 -38.03 20.48 8.60
CA VAL A 205 -38.62 21.21 9.72
C VAL A 205 -40.11 20.84 9.73
N ALA A 206 -40.53 20.14 10.78
CA ALA A 206 -41.91 20.03 11.22
C ALA A 206 -42.05 20.79 12.53
#